data_AF-A0A2U3B975-F1
#
_entry.id   AF-A0A2U3B975-F1
#
_cell.length_a   1.000
_cell.length_b   1.000
_cell.length_c   1.000
_cell.angle_alpha   90.00
_cell.angle_beta   90.00
_cell.angle_gamma   90.00
#
_symmetry.space_group_name_H-M   'P 1'
#
loop_
_entity.id
_entity.type
_entity.pdbx_description
1 polymer ?
#
loop_
_entity_poly.entity_id
_entity_poly.type
_entity_poly.pdbx_seq_one_letter_code
_entity_poly.pdbx_strand_id
1 'polypeptide(L)'
;MERIVYVNGGYMPESEATVSVFDRGFLFSDAVYEVTAVLDGKLIDNDGHIARLERSCKELELKLPVSAEVLTSIQKELIKKNALVEGGIYLQLTRGSTGDRDFAFPSEDIEPTLVLFTQSRELIHCAKAEKGIKVISVPDIRWRRRDIKTVGLLAPCLAKQAALAAGASDAWLIEDGHVTEGSSNNAYIVTQEGKLITRPLSNDILHGITRKSLLQLANDASIEVEERNFTIEEAYQAKEAFVSSATTFVWPVINIDGHSIGDGKPGEIAKKLRDIYIDVAKSTAD
;
A
#
# COMPACT_ATOMS: atom_id res chain seq x y z
N MET A 1 -6.08 -4.25 27.05
CA MET A 1 -4.65 -4.62 27.07
C MET A 1 -3.94 -3.68 26.13
N GLU A 2 -2.75 -3.23 26.51
CA GLU A 2 -1.89 -2.45 25.63
C GLU A 2 -1.49 -3.29 24.41
N ARG A 3 -1.31 -2.63 23.26
CA ARG A 3 -0.87 -3.31 22.03
C ARG A 3 0.56 -3.81 22.20
N ILE A 4 0.79 -5.05 21.81
CA ILE A 4 2.13 -5.65 21.72
C ILE A 4 2.71 -5.38 20.32
N VAL A 5 3.96 -4.94 20.29
CA VAL A 5 4.75 -4.71 19.07
C VAL A 5 6.00 -5.59 19.08
N TYR A 6 6.62 -5.74 17.92
CA TYR A 6 7.89 -6.45 17.77
C TYR A 6 9.00 -5.45 17.43
N VAL A 7 10.11 -5.50 18.16
CA VAL A 7 11.33 -4.72 17.89
C VAL A 7 12.54 -5.63 18.08
N ASN A 8 13.34 -5.82 17.02
CA ASN A 8 14.64 -6.51 17.05
C ASN A 8 14.66 -7.84 17.83
N GLY A 9 13.70 -8.74 17.55
CA GLY A 9 13.64 -10.06 18.21
C GLY A 9 12.69 -10.15 19.40
N GLY A 10 12.33 -9.01 20.02
CA GLY A 10 11.49 -8.97 21.22
C GLY A 10 10.06 -8.57 20.94
N TYR A 11 9.12 -9.18 21.67
CA TYR A 11 7.73 -8.70 21.78
C TYR A 11 7.58 -7.88 23.05
N MET A 12 7.05 -6.67 22.96
CA MET A 12 6.94 -5.75 24.09
C MET A 12 5.68 -4.88 24.00
N PRO A 13 5.21 -4.30 25.12
CA PRO A 13 4.19 -3.27 25.09
C PRO A 13 4.63 -2.07 24.23
N GLU A 14 3.70 -1.46 23.49
CA GLU A 14 4.01 -0.37 22.56
C GLU A 14 4.69 0.84 23.22
N SER A 15 4.39 1.12 24.49
CA SER A 15 4.98 2.22 25.26
C SER A 15 6.46 2.00 25.63
N GLU A 16 6.93 0.75 25.58
CA GLU A 16 8.33 0.38 25.86
C GLU A 16 9.17 0.34 24.57
N ALA A 17 8.53 0.38 23.40
CA ALA A 17 9.19 0.25 22.11
C ALA A 17 10.01 1.50 21.79
N THR A 18 11.33 1.31 21.58
CA THR A 18 12.24 2.39 21.24
C THR A 18 13.13 2.01 20.06
N VAL A 19 13.54 3.03 19.30
CA VAL A 19 14.58 2.93 18.27
C VAL A 19 15.61 4.03 18.53
N SER A 20 16.85 3.82 18.09
CA SER A 20 17.90 4.82 18.23
C SER A 20 17.57 6.08 17.44
N VAL A 21 17.88 7.25 17.99
CA VAL A 21 17.83 8.53 17.25
C VAL A 21 18.88 8.58 16.12
N PHE A 22 19.88 7.70 16.16
CA PHE A 22 20.89 7.52 15.11
C PHE A 22 20.52 6.41 14.13
N ASP A 23 19.31 5.85 14.23
CA ASP A 23 18.80 4.92 13.22
C ASP A 23 18.65 5.63 11.87
N ARG A 24 19.20 5.03 10.82
CA ARG A 24 19.20 5.64 9.48
C ARG A 24 17.81 5.73 8.86
N GLY A 25 16.86 4.91 9.30
CA GLY A 25 15.45 5.06 8.94
C GLY A 25 14.89 6.40 9.45
N PHE A 26 15.27 6.81 10.66
CA PHE A 26 14.90 8.11 11.23
C PHE A 26 15.64 9.29 10.57
N LEU A 27 16.95 9.14 10.35
CA LEU A 27 17.79 10.23 9.84
C LEU A 27 17.69 10.48 8.33
N PHE A 28 17.44 9.43 7.54
CA PHE A 28 17.60 9.46 6.08
C PHE A 28 16.49 8.78 5.30
N SER A 29 15.47 8.22 5.97
CA SER A 29 14.50 7.32 5.31
C SER A 29 15.17 6.10 4.64
N ASP A 30 16.34 5.68 5.15
CA ASP A 30 17.08 4.51 4.66
C ASP A 30 16.46 3.22 5.22
N ALA A 31 15.24 2.95 4.74
CA ALA A 31 14.39 1.88 5.21
C ALA A 31 13.32 1.51 4.18
N VAL A 32 12.84 0.28 4.27
CA VAL A 32 11.70 -0.27 3.53
C VAL A 32 10.59 -0.65 4.49
N TYR A 33 9.36 -0.73 3.99
CA TYR A 33 8.22 -1.13 4.80
C TYR A 33 7.20 -1.95 4.00
N GLU A 34 6.38 -2.72 4.72
CA GLU A 34 5.22 -3.43 4.18
C GLU A 34 3.98 -3.21 5.02
N VAL A 35 2.82 -3.40 4.39
CA VAL A 35 1.53 -3.50 5.08
C VAL A 35 0.78 -4.70 4.52
N THR A 36 0.60 -5.72 5.34
CA THR A 36 -0.17 -6.93 5.00
C THR A 36 -1.53 -6.84 5.67
N ALA A 37 -2.61 -7.07 4.93
CA ALA A 37 -3.96 -7.09 5.50
C ALA A 37 -4.20 -8.37 6.32
N VAL A 38 -5.09 -8.25 7.30
CA VAL A 38 -5.55 -9.36 8.14
C VAL A 38 -7.07 -9.41 8.10
N LEU A 39 -7.63 -10.57 7.74
CA LEU A 39 -9.07 -10.86 7.80
C LEU A 39 -9.27 -12.18 8.55
N ASP A 40 -10.27 -12.22 9.41
CA ASP A 40 -10.59 -13.40 10.23
C ASP A 40 -9.36 -13.96 10.98
N GLY A 41 -8.44 -13.07 11.38
CA GLY A 41 -7.18 -13.40 12.05
C GLY A 41 -6.10 -14.05 11.16
N LYS A 42 -6.23 -13.97 9.84
CA LYS A 42 -5.32 -14.58 8.86
C LYS A 42 -4.71 -13.54 7.92
N LEU A 43 -3.48 -13.79 7.47
CA LEU A 43 -2.75 -12.88 6.58
C LEU A 43 -3.24 -13.02 5.14
N ILE A 44 -3.41 -11.89 4.45
CA ILE A 44 -3.85 -11.84 3.05
C ILE A 44 -2.65 -11.53 2.14
N ASP A 45 -2.50 -12.32 1.06
CA ASP A 45 -1.46 -12.17 0.04
C ASP A 45 -0.01 -12.06 0.60
N ASN A 46 0.27 -12.67 1.76
CA ASN A 46 1.51 -12.42 2.51
C ASN A 46 2.78 -12.76 1.73
N ASP A 47 2.75 -13.86 0.96
CA ASP A 47 3.89 -14.26 0.12
C ASP A 47 4.25 -13.17 -0.89
N GLY A 48 3.25 -12.48 -1.46
CA GLY A 48 3.46 -11.34 -2.34
C GLY A 48 4.10 -10.16 -1.60
N HIS A 49 3.66 -9.89 -0.38
CA HIS A 49 4.23 -8.83 0.46
C HIS A 49 5.68 -9.12 0.85
N ILE A 50 6.00 -10.35 1.25
CA ILE A 50 7.37 -10.77 1.58
C ILE A 50 8.28 -10.69 0.35
N ALA A 51 7.83 -11.18 -0.81
CA ALA A 51 8.62 -11.11 -2.04
C ALA A 51 8.92 -9.64 -2.44
N ARG A 52 7.98 -8.71 -2.22
CA ARG A 52 8.20 -7.28 -2.49
C ARG A 52 9.11 -6.63 -1.44
N LEU A 53 9.04 -7.06 -0.19
CA LEU A 53 9.98 -6.64 0.85
C LEU A 53 11.41 -7.05 0.46
N GLU A 54 11.62 -8.33 0.09
CA GLU A 54 12.92 -8.84 -0.36
C GLU A 54 13.45 -8.09 -1.58
N ARG A 55 12.59 -7.83 -2.58
CA ARG A 55 12.93 -6.99 -3.73
C ARG A 55 13.37 -5.59 -3.28
N SER A 56 12.59 -4.94 -2.43
CA SER A 56 12.90 -3.57 -1.97
C SER A 56 14.19 -3.53 -1.16
N CYS A 57 14.45 -4.56 -0.36
CA CYS A 57 15.73 -4.72 0.36
C CYS A 57 16.89 -4.84 -0.63
N LYS A 58 16.76 -5.71 -1.64
CA LYS A 58 17.79 -5.90 -2.68
C LYS A 58 18.09 -4.60 -3.43
N GLU A 59 17.07 -3.84 -3.83
CA GLU A 59 17.23 -2.57 -4.56
C GLU A 59 17.95 -1.48 -3.75
N LEU A 60 17.95 -1.60 -2.43
CA LEU A 60 18.64 -0.68 -1.52
C LEU A 60 19.87 -1.31 -0.85
N GLU A 61 20.29 -2.51 -1.23
CA GLU A 61 21.38 -3.23 -0.56
C GLU A 61 21.16 -3.33 0.96
N LEU A 62 19.91 -3.54 1.39
CA LEU A 62 19.54 -3.79 2.79
C LEU A 62 19.57 -5.29 3.08
N LYS A 63 20.22 -5.65 4.17
CA LYS A 63 20.20 -7.01 4.72
C LYS A 63 18.83 -7.27 5.35
N LEU A 64 18.19 -8.38 4.99
CA LEU A 64 17.04 -8.88 5.72
C LEU A 64 17.54 -9.77 6.88
N PRO A 65 17.26 -9.44 8.15
CA PRO A 65 17.89 -10.11 9.29
C PRO A 65 17.33 -11.50 9.60
N VAL A 66 16.19 -11.86 8.99
CA VAL A 66 15.48 -13.12 9.23
C VAL A 66 14.88 -13.65 7.93
N SER A 67 14.57 -14.95 7.86
CA SER A 67 13.94 -15.55 6.68
C SER A 67 12.46 -15.17 6.53
N ALA A 68 11.90 -15.40 5.35
CA ALA A 68 10.48 -15.25 5.05
C ALA A 68 9.58 -16.01 6.04
N GLU A 69 9.93 -17.26 6.36
CA GLU A 69 9.16 -18.11 7.27
C GLU A 69 9.16 -17.55 8.70
N VAL A 70 10.29 -16.98 9.12
CA VAL A 70 10.41 -16.33 10.43
C VAL A 70 9.60 -15.05 10.47
N LEU A 71 9.60 -14.22 9.40
CA LEU A 71 8.73 -13.03 9.32
C LEU A 71 7.26 -13.40 9.41
N THR A 72 6.81 -14.40 8.65
CA THR A 72 5.43 -14.90 8.72
C THR A 72 5.10 -15.37 10.13
N SER A 73 6.01 -16.06 10.80
CA SER A 73 5.82 -16.49 12.19
C SER A 73 5.69 -15.32 13.16
N ILE A 74 6.49 -14.26 12.99
CA ILE A 74 6.39 -13.03 13.80
C ILE A 74 5.05 -12.34 13.59
N GLN A 75 4.60 -12.23 12.34
CA GLN A 75 3.31 -11.66 11.97
C GLN A 75 2.15 -12.43 12.62
N LYS A 76 2.13 -13.76 12.51
CA LYS A 76 1.10 -14.61 13.13
C LYS A 76 1.09 -14.52 14.65
N GLU A 77 2.26 -14.47 15.29
CA GLU A 77 2.35 -14.30 16.73
C GLU A 77 1.86 -12.91 17.16
N LEU A 78 2.14 -11.84 16.41
CA LEU A 78 1.58 -10.50 16.68
C LEU A 78 0.05 -10.46 16.54
N ILE A 79 -0.52 -11.16 15.56
CA ILE A 79 -1.98 -11.31 15.42
C ILE A 79 -2.56 -11.94 16.69
N LYS A 80 -1.97 -13.07 17.13
CA LYS A 80 -2.41 -13.81 18.32
C LYS A 80 -2.29 -12.97 19.59
N LYS A 81 -1.14 -12.34 19.83
CA LYS A 81 -0.88 -11.52 21.04
C LYS A 81 -1.82 -10.32 21.15
N ASN A 82 -2.22 -9.76 20.01
CA ASN A 82 -3.11 -8.60 19.96
C ASN A 82 -4.59 -8.94 19.73
N ALA A 83 -4.94 -10.23 19.60
CA ALA A 83 -6.27 -10.69 19.21
C ALA A 83 -6.82 -9.96 17.98
N LEU A 84 -5.97 -9.71 16.97
CA LEU A 84 -6.35 -8.99 15.76
C LEU A 84 -7.25 -9.89 14.90
N VAL A 85 -8.49 -9.47 14.68
CA VAL A 85 -9.42 -10.15 13.77
C VAL A 85 -9.39 -9.52 12.38
N GLU A 86 -9.45 -8.19 12.33
CA GLU A 86 -9.50 -7.42 11.08
C GLU A 86 -8.60 -6.19 11.17
N GLY A 87 -7.81 -5.96 10.12
CA GLY A 87 -6.95 -4.80 10.01
C GLY A 87 -5.68 -5.09 9.21
N GLY A 88 -4.52 -4.71 9.72
CA GLY A 88 -3.26 -5.00 9.04
C GLY A 88 -2.06 -5.07 9.98
N ILE A 89 -0.96 -5.60 9.45
CA ILE A 89 0.35 -5.59 10.07
C ILE A 89 1.24 -4.65 9.29
N TYR A 90 1.79 -3.67 9.97
CA TYR A 90 2.88 -2.85 9.47
C TYR A 90 4.21 -3.51 9.82
N LEU A 91 5.12 -3.56 8.86
CA LEU A 91 6.51 -3.98 9.03
C LEU A 91 7.41 -2.88 8.48
N GLN A 92 8.44 -2.49 9.23
CA GLN A 92 9.51 -1.61 8.74
C GLN A 92 10.87 -2.21 9.06
N LEU A 93 11.76 -2.15 8.07
CA LEU A 93 13.16 -2.57 8.17
C LEU A 93 14.06 -1.40 7.77
N THR A 94 14.95 -0.98 8.66
CA THR A 94 15.92 0.09 8.41
C THR A 94 17.33 -0.47 8.26
N ARG A 95 18.27 0.32 7.72
CA ARG A 95 19.71 -0.05 7.73
C ARG A 95 20.32 -0.11 9.13
N GLY A 96 19.58 0.26 10.18
CA GLY A 96 20.04 0.23 11.56
C GLY A 96 20.72 1.52 12.02
N SER A 97 21.23 1.47 13.24
CA SER A 97 21.87 2.61 13.92
C SER A 97 23.39 2.49 13.85
N THR A 98 24.03 3.54 13.33
CA THR A 98 25.50 3.59 13.21
C THR A 98 26.17 4.30 14.39
N GLY A 99 25.37 4.88 15.30
CA GLY A 99 25.86 5.67 16.43
C GLY A 99 26.22 7.12 16.10
N ASP A 100 26.21 7.49 14.82
CA ASP A 100 26.40 8.87 14.35
C ASP A 100 25.65 9.11 13.02
N ARG A 101 25.72 10.33 12.47
CA ARG A 101 25.07 10.73 11.22
C ARG A 101 26.08 10.86 10.08
N ASP A 102 26.08 9.88 9.17
CA ASP A 102 26.84 9.92 7.90
C ASP A 102 25.94 9.51 6.72
N PHE A 103 26.18 10.06 5.54
CA PHE A 103 25.46 9.67 4.31
C PHE A 103 25.92 8.32 3.78
N ALA A 104 27.21 8.00 3.90
CA ALA A 104 27.76 6.73 3.42
C ALA A 104 27.06 5.54 4.08
N PHE A 105 26.92 4.45 3.33
CA PHE A 105 26.44 3.21 3.94
C PHE A 105 27.46 2.73 4.97
N PRO A 106 27.00 2.30 6.15
CA PRO A 106 27.88 1.73 7.15
C PRO A 106 28.43 0.38 6.69
N SER A 107 29.36 -0.14 7.48
CA SER A 107 29.85 -1.51 7.35
C SER A 107 28.71 -2.53 7.47
N GLU A 108 28.88 -3.70 6.84
CA GLU A 108 27.88 -4.78 6.78
C GLU A 108 27.60 -5.45 8.14
N ASP A 109 28.40 -5.15 9.16
CA ASP A 109 28.23 -5.60 10.54
C ASP A 109 27.16 -4.84 11.31
N ILE A 110 26.67 -3.71 10.79
CA ILE A 110 25.52 -3.00 11.39
C ILE A 110 24.25 -3.82 11.18
N GLU A 111 23.65 -4.25 12.29
CA GLU A 111 22.39 -4.99 12.23
C GLU A 111 21.21 -4.06 11.89
N PRO A 112 20.37 -4.45 10.92
CA PRO A 112 19.13 -3.76 10.59
C PRO A 112 18.17 -3.65 11.78
N THR A 113 17.43 -2.55 11.88
CA THR A 113 16.32 -2.44 12.83
C THR A 113 15.04 -2.96 12.19
N LEU A 114 14.42 -3.97 12.81
CA LEU A 114 13.15 -4.56 12.36
C LEU A 114 12.04 -4.27 13.37
N VAL A 115 11.00 -3.57 12.91
CA VAL A 115 9.83 -3.18 13.71
C VAL A 115 8.56 -3.69 13.06
N LEU A 116 7.68 -4.33 13.83
CA LEU A 116 6.34 -4.71 13.38
C LEU A 116 5.28 -4.33 14.42
N PHE A 117 4.09 -3.93 13.95
CA PHE A 117 2.93 -3.72 14.81
C PHE A 117 1.61 -3.97 14.07
N THR A 118 0.58 -4.30 14.84
CA THR A 118 -0.79 -4.48 14.34
C THR A 118 -1.55 -3.15 14.30
N GLN A 119 -2.52 -3.05 13.40
CA GLN A 119 -3.49 -1.97 13.32
C GLN A 119 -4.88 -2.57 13.15
N SER A 120 -5.72 -2.51 14.19
CA SER A 120 -7.12 -2.93 14.08
C SER A 120 -7.93 -1.90 13.30
N ARG A 121 -8.59 -2.35 12.22
CA ARG A 121 -9.39 -1.51 11.32
C ARG A 121 -10.44 -2.36 10.59
N GLU A 122 -11.61 -1.78 10.36
CA GLU A 122 -12.62 -2.36 9.46
C GLU A 122 -12.18 -2.15 8.00
N LEU A 123 -11.94 -3.25 7.30
CA LEU A 123 -11.54 -3.30 5.90
C LEU A 123 -12.71 -3.70 4.98
N ILE A 124 -13.57 -4.62 5.42
CA ILE A 124 -14.69 -5.17 4.66
C ILE A 124 -15.85 -4.17 4.62
N HIS A 125 -16.40 -3.85 5.79
CA HIS A 125 -17.55 -2.96 5.98
C HIS A 125 -17.13 -1.48 6.07
N CYS A 126 -16.38 -1.03 5.07
CA CYS A 126 -15.86 0.33 5.02
C CYS A 126 -16.82 1.26 4.25
N ALA A 127 -17.28 2.34 4.88
CA ALA A 127 -18.15 3.33 4.23
C ALA A 127 -17.59 3.90 2.91
N LYS A 128 -16.25 3.97 2.77
CA LYS A 128 -15.59 4.40 1.52
C LYS A 128 -15.75 3.39 0.39
N ALA A 129 -15.81 2.10 0.71
CA ALA A 129 -16.08 1.07 -0.29
C ALA A 129 -17.54 1.12 -0.76
N GLU A 130 -18.47 1.36 0.16
CA GLU A 130 -19.91 1.39 -0.14
C GLU A 130 -20.38 2.67 -0.83
N LYS A 131 -19.85 3.83 -0.42
CA LYS A 131 -20.27 5.16 -0.90
C LYS A 131 -19.35 5.75 -1.97
N GLY A 132 -18.15 5.20 -2.11
CA GLY A 132 -17.10 5.75 -2.95
C GLY A 132 -16.37 6.93 -2.30
N ILE A 133 -15.26 7.31 -2.92
CA ILE A 133 -14.39 8.40 -2.50
C ILE A 133 -14.34 9.52 -3.55
N LYS A 134 -14.01 10.72 -3.09
CA LYS A 134 -13.57 11.81 -3.96
C LYS A 134 -12.04 11.85 -3.97
N VAL A 135 -11.46 12.18 -5.12
CA VAL A 135 -10.01 12.42 -5.25
C VAL A 135 -9.75 13.75 -5.93
N ILE A 136 -8.58 14.32 -5.68
CA ILE A 136 -8.06 15.47 -6.43
C ILE A 136 -6.81 15.07 -7.21
N SER A 137 -6.50 15.78 -8.29
CA SER A 137 -5.20 15.66 -8.96
C SER A 137 -4.18 16.62 -8.36
N VAL A 138 -2.96 16.13 -8.16
CA VAL A 138 -1.82 16.94 -7.70
C VAL A 138 -0.54 16.53 -8.43
N PRO A 139 0.45 17.42 -8.59
CA PRO A 139 1.74 17.05 -9.21
C PRO A 139 2.47 15.94 -8.44
N ASP A 140 3.05 14.98 -9.16
CA ASP A 140 3.89 13.94 -8.58
C ASP A 140 5.30 14.48 -8.28
N ILE A 141 5.51 14.95 -7.05
CA ILE A 141 6.81 15.46 -6.59
C ILE A 141 7.71 14.38 -5.98
N ARG A 142 7.35 13.09 -6.12
CA ARG A 142 8.13 11.97 -5.55
C ARG A 142 9.39 11.71 -6.37
N TRP A 143 10.35 11.04 -5.74
CA TRP A 143 11.57 10.55 -6.40
C TRP A 143 11.28 9.58 -7.55
N ARG A 144 12.32 9.20 -8.32
CA ARG A 144 12.23 8.38 -9.53
C ARG A 144 12.33 6.85 -9.30
N ARG A 145 12.22 6.39 -8.04
CA ARG A 145 12.30 4.96 -7.66
C ARG A 145 11.08 4.53 -6.84
N ARG A 146 9.87 4.88 -7.32
CA ARG A 146 8.59 4.62 -6.63
C ARG A 146 8.24 3.13 -6.61
N ASP A 147 8.94 2.32 -7.40
CA ASP A 147 8.91 0.86 -7.37
C ASP A 147 9.47 0.26 -6.07
N ILE A 148 10.33 0.99 -5.35
CA ILE A 148 10.85 0.59 -4.04
C ILE A 148 9.91 1.10 -2.95
N LYS A 149 9.42 0.20 -2.09
CA LYS A 149 8.52 0.57 -0.99
C LYS A 149 9.27 1.10 0.22
N THR A 150 9.79 2.33 0.10
CA THR A 150 10.59 2.98 1.16
C THR A 150 9.74 3.81 2.12
N VAL A 151 10.34 4.24 3.23
CA VAL A 151 9.69 5.14 4.21
C VAL A 151 9.81 6.63 3.84
N GLY A 152 10.35 6.96 2.65
CA GLY A 152 10.42 8.32 2.11
C GLY A 152 9.06 8.87 1.69
N LEU A 153 8.13 8.96 2.65
CA LEU A 153 6.69 9.13 2.43
C LEU A 153 6.20 10.58 2.58
N LEU A 154 7.09 11.56 2.73
CA LEU A 154 6.68 12.96 2.92
C LEU A 154 5.85 13.49 1.74
N ALA A 155 6.28 13.24 0.50
CA ALA A 155 5.53 13.65 -0.69
C ALA A 155 4.11 13.02 -0.75
N PRO A 156 3.94 11.70 -0.56
CA PRO A 156 2.63 11.08 -0.32
C PRO A 156 1.81 11.74 0.79
N CYS A 157 2.40 12.06 1.94
CA CYS A 157 1.71 12.72 3.04
C CYS A 157 1.20 14.11 2.64
N LEU A 158 2.00 14.89 1.90
CA LEU A 158 1.59 16.21 1.39
C LEU A 158 0.41 16.09 0.42
N ALA A 159 0.45 15.12 -0.50
CA ALA A 159 -0.64 14.85 -1.43
C ALA A 159 -1.93 14.45 -0.69
N LYS A 160 -1.81 13.56 0.30
CA LYS A 160 -2.94 13.16 1.15
C LYS A 160 -3.53 14.35 1.91
N GLN A 161 -2.68 15.21 2.46
CA GLN A 161 -3.13 16.39 3.18
C GLN A 161 -3.81 17.42 2.27
N ALA A 162 -3.30 17.62 1.05
CA ALA A 162 -3.94 18.47 0.05
C ALA A 162 -5.36 17.96 -0.30
N ALA A 163 -5.52 16.64 -0.47
CA ALA A 163 -6.83 16.04 -0.69
C ALA A 163 -7.80 16.30 0.47
N LEU A 164 -7.35 16.05 1.71
CA LEU A 164 -8.17 16.29 2.90
C LEU A 164 -8.57 17.76 3.03
N ALA A 165 -7.66 18.70 2.75
CA ALA A 165 -7.94 20.13 2.75
C ALA A 165 -8.98 20.55 1.69
N ALA A 166 -9.04 19.82 0.56
CA ALA A 166 -10.05 20.00 -0.48
C ALA A 166 -11.35 19.21 -0.23
N GLY A 167 -11.50 18.53 0.92
CA GLY A 167 -12.67 17.70 1.23
C GLY A 167 -12.73 16.37 0.45
N ALA A 168 -11.61 15.94 -0.14
CA ALA A 168 -11.44 14.66 -0.78
C ALA A 168 -10.82 13.62 0.18
N SER A 169 -10.92 12.34 -0.18
CA SER A 169 -10.33 11.24 0.63
C SER A 169 -8.90 10.89 0.21
N ASP A 170 -8.51 11.20 -1.02
CA ASP A 170 -7.19 10.89 -1.56
C ASP A 170 -6.81 11.84 -2.71
N ALA A 171 -5.56 11.77 -3.14
CA ALA A 171 -5.07 12.45 -4.33
C ALA A 171 -4.56 11.43 -5.35
N TRP A 172 -4.78 11.71 -6.62
CA TRP A 172 -4.08 11.08 -7.74
C TRP A 172 -2.92 11.96 -8.17
N LEU A 173 -1.76 11.34 -8.34
CA LEU A 173 -0.50 11.99 -8.64
C LEU A 173 -0.31 12.05 -10.15
N ILE A 174 0.12 13.22 -10.64
CA ILE A 174 0.24 13.50 -12.08
C ILE A 174 1.70 13.77 -12.46
N GLU A 175 2.17 13.07 -13.49
CA GLU A 175 3.49 13.27 -14.09
C GLU A 175 3.37 13.23 -15.62
N ASP A 176 3.95 14.22 -16.30
CA ASP A 176 3.93 14.35 -17.76
C ASP A 176 2.52 14.22 -18.36
N GLY A 177 1.52 14.82 -17.69
CA GLY A 177 0.11 14.81 -18.09
C GLY A 177 -0.65 13.51 -17.83
N HIS A 178 0.00 12.50 -17.23
CA HIS A 178 -0.60 11.19 -16.97
C HIS A 178 -0.72 10.92 -15.48
N VAL A 179 -1.74 10.14 -15.11
CA VAL A 179 -1.87 9.62 -13.75
C VAL A 179 -0.76 8.57 -13.52
N THR A 180 -0.04 8.70 -12.40
CA THR A 180 0.88 7.66 -11.94
C THR A 180 0.14 6.69 -11.03
N GLU A 181 -0.16 7.10 -9.79
CA GLU A 181 -0.94 6.37 -8.81
C GLU A 181 -1.53 7.34 -7.77
N GLY A 182 -2.25 6.84 -6.76
CA GLY A 182 -2.71 7.66 -5.65
C GLY A 182 -1.65 7.87 -4.56
N SER A 183 -1.97 8.63 -3.50
CA SER A 183 -0.99 8.90 -2.43
C SER A 183 -0.48 7.62 -1.75
N SER A 184 -1.31 6.57 -1.65
CA SER A 184 -0.93 5.30 -1.02
C SER A 184 -1.64 4.08 -1.64
N ASN A 185 -1.95 4.14 -2.94
CA ASN A 185 -2.75 3.13 -3.65
C ASN A 185 -2.49 3.22 -5.17
N ASN A 186 -2.76 2.15 -5.91
CA ASN A 186 -2.76 2.19 -7.38
C ASN A 186 -4.09 2.74 -7.91
N ALA A 187 -4.06 3.37 -9.09
CA ALA A 187 -5.21 4.01 -9.74
C ALA A 187 -5.69 3.26 -10.99
N TYR A 188 -6.99 3.30 -11.22
CA TYR A 188 -7.67 2.57 -12.29
C TYR A 188 -8.82 3.38 -12.85
N ILE A 189 -9.06 3.24 -14.16
CA ILE A 189 -10.28 3.70 -14.82
C ILE A 189 -10.90 2.55 -15.60
N VAL A 190 -12.21 2.64 -15.80
CA VAL A 190 -12.96 1.74 -16.67
C VAL A 190 -13.53 2.57 -17.83
N THR A 191 -13.22 2.19 -19.07
CA THR A 191 -13.71 2.92 -20.24
C THR A 191 -15.21 2.76 -20.44
N GLN A 192 -15.79 3.54 -21.36
CA GLN A 192 -17.20 3.39 -21.74
C GLN A 192 -17.50 2.00 -22.32
N GLU A 193 -16.52 1.39 -22.98
CA GLU A 193 -16.57 0.02 -23.52
C GLU A 193 -16.37 -1.06 -22.44
N GLY A 194 -16.10 -0.67 -21.18
CA GLY A 194 -15.93 -1.60 -20.06
C GLY A 194 -14.51 -2.17 -19.91
N LYS A 195 -13.51 -1.60 -20.58
CA LYS A 195 -12.11 -2.02 -20.42
C LYS A 195 -11.50 -1.44 -19.15
N LEU A 196 -10.79 -2.26 -18.38
CA LEU A 196 -10.04 -1.83 -17.21
C LEU A 196 -8.66 -1.33 -17.62
N ILE A 197 -8.36 -0.07 -17.33
CA ILE A 197 -7.05 0.53 -17.61
C ILE A 197 -6.33 0.82 -16.30
N THR A 198 -5.04 0.48 -16.26
CA THR A 198 -4.11 0.92 -15.21
C THR A 198 -2.72 1.13 -15.80
N ARG A 199 -1.90 1.96 -15.15
CA ARG A 199 -0.54 2.24 -15.61
C ARG A 199 0.32 0.96 -15.59
N PRO A 200 1.17 0.71 -16.60
CA PRO A 200 2.10 -0.42 -16.61
C PRO A 200 3.15 -0.32 -15.50
N LEU A 201 3.69 -1.47 -15.10
CA LEU A 201 4.77 -1.52 -14.11
C LEU A 201 6.03 -0.84 -14.65
N SER A 202 6.60 0.04 -13.82
CA SER A 202 7.82 0.81 -14.09
C SER A 202 8.38 1.32 -12.75
N ASN A 203 9.33 2.27 -12.80
CA ASN A 203 9.81 2.96 -11.60
C ASN A 203 8.89 4.13 -11.17
N ASP A 204 7.83 4.41 -11.94
CA ASP A 204 6.94 5.55 -11.70
C ASP A 204 5.79 5.22 -10.74
N ILE A 205 5.58 3.93 -10.42
CA ILE A 205 4.53 3.44 -9.52
C ILE A 205 5.02 2.29 -8.66
N LEU A 206 4.37 2.09 -7.52
CA LEU A 206 4.60 0.90 -6.72
C LEU A 206 3.91 -0.31 -7.35
N HIS A 207 4.61 -1.44 -7.39
CA HIS A 207 4.07 -2.71 -7.87
C HIS A 207 3.15 -3.30 -6.78
N GLY A 208 1.88 -2.90 -6.78
CA GLY A 208 0.88 -3.31 -5.78
C GLY A 208 0.61 -4.81 -5.77
N ILE A 209 0.56 -5.42 -4.58
CA ILE A 209 0.16 -6.83 -4.43
C ILE A 209 -1.32 -7.00 -4.75
N THR A 210 -2.19 -6.17 -4.16
CA THR A 210 -3.61 -6.11 -4.52
C THR A 210 -3.80 -5.80 -6.01
N ARG A 211 -2.97 -4.93 -6.62
CA ARG A 211 -2.99 -4.69 -8.07
C ARG A 211 -2.77 -5.98 -8.85
N LYS A 212 -1.73 -6.75 -8.52
CA LYS A 212 -1.42 -8.01 -9.19
C LYS A 212 -2.61 -8.97 -9.12
N SER A 213 -3.20 -9.15 -7.92
CA SER A 213 -4.37 -10.00 -7.73
C SER A 213 -5.58 -9.49 -8.52
N LEU A 214 -5.88 -8.18 -8.49
CA LEU A 214 -7.01 -7.61 -9.22
C LEU A 214 -6.89 -7.75 -10.74
N LEU A 215 -5.70 -7.62 -11.33
CA LEU A 215 -5.54 -7.82 -12.78
C LEU A 215 -5.77 -9.28 -13.17
N GLN A 216 -5.32 -10.23 -12.35
CA GLN A 216 -5.64 -11.65 -12.57
C GLN A 216 -7.15 -11.91 -12.47
N LEU A 217 -7.79 -11.42 -11.41
CA LEU A 217 -9.23 -11.60 -11.18
C LEU A 217 -10.09 -10.90 -12.25
N ALA A 218 -9.63 -9.77 -12.79
CA ALA A 218 -10.28 -9.11 -13.92
C ALA A 218 -10.28 -10.00 -15.16
N ASN A 219 -9.13 -10.58 -15.52
CA ASN A 219 -9.02 -11.52 -16.64
C ASN A 219 -9.90 -12.77 -16.43
N ASP A 220 -9.88 -13.35 -15.22
CA ASP A 220 -10.72 -14.51 -14.89
C ASP A 220 -12.23 -14.20 -14.95
N ALA A 221 -12.60 -12.94 -14.69
CA ALA A 221 -13.96 -12.44 -14.79
C ALA A 221 -14.34 -11.92 -16.19
N SER A 222 -13.51 -12.16 -17.20
CA SER A 222 -13.66 -11.71 -18.59
C SER A 222 -13.76 -10.19 -18.74
N ILE A 223 -13.07 -9.43 -17.88
CA ILE A 223 -12.91 -7.99 -18.00
C ILE A 223 -11.59 -7.74 -18.74
N GLU A 224 -11.66 -7.11 -19.91
CA GLU A 224 -10.47 -6.78 -20.69
C GLU A 224 -9.57 -5.80 -19.92
N VAL A 225 -8.30 -6.16 -19.73
CA VAL A 225 -7.30 -5.34 -19.05
C VAL A 225 -6.33 -4.73 -20.06
N GLU A 226 -6.12 -3.42 -19.96
CA GLU A 226 -5.14 -2.69 -20.75
C GLU A 226 -4.14 -1.97 -19.83
N GLU A 227 -2.88 -2.43 -19.84
CA GLU A 227 -1.80 -1.78 -19.08
C GLU A 227 -1.19 -0.64 -19.91
N ARG A 228 -1.75 0.57 -19.80
CA ARG A 228 -1.23 1.78 -20.44
C ARG A 228 -1.39 3.02 -19.57
N ASN A 229 -0.68 4.08 -19.93
CA ASN A 229 -0.89 5.38 -19.31
C ASN A 229 -2.27 5.93 -19.71
N PHE A 230 -2.87 6.70 -18.80
CA PHE A 230 -4.10 7.46 -19.05
C PHE A 230 -3.95 8.87 -18.47
N THR A 231 -4.57 9.85 -19.11
CA THR A 231 -4.53 11.24 -18.64
C THR A 231 -5.64 11.50 -17.62
N ILE A 232 -5.56 12.63 -16.93
CA ILE A 232 -6.62 13.03 -15.99
C ILE A 232 -7.92 13.37 -16.75
N GLU A 233 -7.81 13.91 -17.97
CA GLU A 233 -8.95 14.21 -18.84
C GLU A 233 -9.67 12.93 -19.29
N GLU A 234 -8.91 11.87 -19.62
CA GLU A 234 -9.48 10.55 -19.89
C GLU A 234 -10.22 10.02 -18.66
N ALA A 235 -9.65 10.18 -17.47
CA ALA A 235 -10.30 9.75 -16.23
C ALA A 235 -11.61 10.49 -15.95
N TYR A 236 -11.72 11.79 -16.25
CA TYR A 236 -12.98 12.52 -16.13
C TYR A 236 -14.10 11.96 -17.00
N GLN A 237 -13.76 11.33 -18.13
CA GLN A 237 -14.72 10.74 -19.07
C GLN A 237 -14.93 9.23 -18.85
N ALA A 238 -14.27 8.65 -17.84
CA ALA A 238 -14.38 7.22 -17.55
C ALA A 238 -15.79 6.83 -17.08
N LYS A 239 -16.18 5.59 -17.37
CA LYS A 239 -17.43 5.00 -16.87
C LYS A 239 -17.35 4.76 -15.37
N GLU A 240 -16.21 4.25 -14.91
CA GLU A 240 -15.91 4.04 -13.49
C GLU A 240 -14.44 4.41 -13.23
N ALA A 241 -14.13 4.72 -11.98
CA ALA A 241 -12.77 4.85 -11.50
C ALA A 241 -12.66 4.20 -10.13
N PHE A 242 -11.48 3.70 -9.76
CA PHE A 242 -11.24 3.17 -8.42
C PHE A 242 -9.77 3.18 -8.06
N VAL A 243 -9.47 2.91 -6.79
CA VAL A 243 -8.12 2.73 -6.27
C VAL A 243 -7.97 1.40 -5.54
N SER A 244 -6.74 0.88 -5.46
CA SER A 244 -6.45 -0.35 -4.73
C SER A 244 -5.21 -0.27 -3.82
N SER A 245 -5.30 -0.91 -2.66
CA SER A 245 -4.18 -1.14 -1.74
C SER A 245 -4.50 -2.29 -0.79
N ALA A 246 -3.50 -2.80 -0.07
CA ALA A 246 -3.67 -3.93 0.85
C ALA A 246 -4.80 -3.71 1.88
N THR A 247 -4.92 -2.51 2.46
CA THR A 247 -5.95 -2.21 3.47
C THR A 247 -7.12 -1.39 2.90
N THR A 248 -7.21 -1.28 1.59
CA THR A 248 -8.33 -0.64 0.88
C THR A 248 -9.14 -1.68 0.10
N PHE A 249 -8.47 -2.72 -0.38
CA PHE A 249 -8.91 -3.63 -1.43
C PHE A 249 -9.25 -2.84 -2.69
N VAL A 250 -10.52 -2.49 -2.87
CA VAL A 250 -10.99 -1.58 -3.92
C VAL A 250 -11.87 -0.51 -3.30
N TRP A 251 -11.52 0.77 -3.48
CA TRP A 251 -12.41 1.90 -3.20
C TRP A 251 -12.83 2.57 -4.51
N PRO A 252 -14.13 2.62 -4.83
CA PRO A 252 -14.62 3.33 -5.99
C PRO A 252 -14.35 4.83 -5.88
N VAL A 253 -13.92 5.46 -6.96
CA VAL A 253 -13.72 6.90 -7.09
C VAL A 253 -14.92 7.46 -7.86
N ILE A 254 -15.73 8.27 -7.17
CA ILE A 254 -16.99 8.81 -7.73
C ILE A 254 -16.87 10.27 -8.16
N ASN A 255 -15.77 10.93 -7.80
CA ASN A 255 -15.50 12.31 -8.18
C ASN A 255 -13.99 12.55 -8.25
N ILE A 256 -13.55 13.22 -9.32
CA ILE A 256 -12.16 13.61 -9.55
C ILE A 256 -12.16 15.12 -9.85
N ASP A 257 -11.51 15.94 -9.03
CA ASP A 257 -11.40 17.39 -9.24
C ASP A 257 -12.75 18.10 -9.45
N GLY A 258 -13.78 17.67 -8.73
CA GLY A 258 -15.13 18.21 -8.87
C GLY A 258 -15.95 17.60 -10.01
N HIS A 259 -15.36 16.82 -10.92
CA HIS A 259 -16.07 16.09 -11.97
C HIS A 259 -16.61 14.77 -11.43
N SER A 260 -17.92 14.55 -11.54
CA SER A 260 -18.53 13.26 -11.22
C SER A 260 -18.11 12.20 -12.22
N ILE A 261 -17.73 11.02 -11.73
CA ILE A 261 -17.39 9.87 -12.57
C ILE A 261 -18.64 9.01 -12.75
N GLY A 262 -18.98 8.69 -14.00
CA GLY A 262 -20.23 8.02 -14.34
C GLY A 262 -21.44 8.78 -13.80
N ASP A 263 -22.26 8.12 -12.99
CA ASP A 263 -23.44 8.73 -12.33
C ASP A 263 -23.15 9.26 -10.92
N GLY A 264 -21.87 9.36 -10.53
CA GLY A 264 -21.43 9.75 -9.19
C GLY A 264 -21.66 8.69 -8.12
N LYS A 265 -21.91 7.43 -8.51
CA LYS A 265 -22.04 6.28 -7.61
C LYS A 265 -20.95 5.25 -7.86
N PRO A 266 -20.64 4.41 -6.86
CA PRO A 266 -19.69 3.33 -7.06
C PRO A 266 -20.14 2.35 -8.14
N GLY A 267 -19.28 2.16 -9.15
CA GLY A 267 -19.55 1.39 -10.35
C GLY A 267 -19.59 -0.12 -10.15
N GLU A 268 -20.13 -0.83 -11.15
CA GLU A 268 -20.39 -2.27 -11.10
C GLU A 268 -19.12 -3.10 -11.19
N ILE A 269 -18.17 -2.70 -12.03
CA ILE A 269 -16.88 -3.40 -12.18
C ILE A 269 -16.06 -3.24 -10.90
N ALA A 270 -15.98 -2.03 -10.34
CA ALA A 270 -15.27 -1.80 -9.09
C ALA A 270 -15.85 -2.64 -7.93
N LYS A 271 -17.18 -2.72 -7.82
CA LYS A 271 -17.86 -3.56 -6.82
C LYS A 271 -17.60 -5.05 -7.05
N LYS A 272 -17.80 -5.53 -8.28
CA LYS A 272 -17.58 -6.93 -8.64
C LYS A 272 -16.15 -7.37 -8.33
N LEU A 273 -15.15 -6.57 -8.72
CA LEU A 273 -13.74 -6.88 -8.44
C LEU A 273 -13.43 -6.86 -6.94
N ARG A 274 -14.05 -5.95 -6.18
CA ARG A 274 -13.92 -5.92 -4.72
C ARG A 274 -14.44 -7.22 -4.09
N ASP A 275 -15.64 -7.63 -4.48
CA ASP A 275 -16.32 -8.80 -3.90
C ASP A 275 -15.52 -10.07 -4.21
N ILE A 276 -15.13 -10.26 -5.48
CA ILE A 276 -14.29 -11.39 -5.90
C ILE A 276 -12.96 -11.39 -5.13
N TYR A 277 -12.30 -10.23 -4.99
CA TYR A 277 -11.04 -10.15 -4.26
C TYR A 277 -11.20 -10.55 -2.79
N ILE A 278 -12.25 -10.08 -2.11
CA ILE A 278 -12.53 -10.43 -0.71
C ILE A 278 -12.77 -11.93 -0.56
N ASP A 279 -13.56 -12.54 -1.44
CA ASP A 279 -13.86 -13.97 -1.42
C ASP A 279 -12.57 -14.81 -1.60
N VAL A 280 -11.76 -14.45 -2.61
CA VAL A 280 -10.49 -15.12 -2.87
C VAL A 280 -9.51 -14.92 -1.71
N ALA A 281 -9.40 -13.70 -1.18
CA ALA A 281 -8.56 -13.38 -0.04
C ALA A 281 -8.93 -14.27 1.17
N LYS A 282 -10.21 -14.37 1.52
CA LYS A 282 -10.66 -15.22 2.64
C LYS A 282 -10.40 -16.71 2.40
N SER A 283 -10.52 -17.17 1.16
CA SER A 283 -10.31 -18.59 0.81
C SER A 283 -8.84 -19.02 0.81
N THR A 284 -7.93 -18.08 0.56
CA THR A 284 -6.48 -18.33 0.43
C THR A 284 -5.68 -17.84 1.63
N ALA A 285 -6.31 -17.16 2.59
CA ALA A 285 -5.66 -16.65 3.78
C ALA A 285 -5.08 -17.76 4.66
N ASP A 286 -3.88 -17.50 5.18
CA ASP A 286 -3.11 -18.40 6.06
C ASP A 286 -2.70 -17.73 7.38
#